data_AF-A0AAV1RWB7-F1
#
_entry.id   AF-A0AAV1RWB7-F1
#
_cell.length_a   1.000
_cell.length_b   1.000
_cell.length_c   1.000
_cell.angle_alpha   90.00
_cell.angle_beta   90.00
_cell.angle_gamma   90.00
#
_symmetry.space_group_name_H-M   'P 1'
#
loop_
_entity.id
_entity.type
_entity.pdbx_description
1 polymer ?
#
loop_
_entity_poly.entity_id
_entity_poly.type
_entity_poly.pdbx_seq_one_letter_code
_entity_poly.pdbx_strand_id
1 'polypeptide(L)'
;MEVTSPSKLTVFPGNEVVSLKGLTKVAVQNAVKDVTEIHDHIKLLLTTTSDKSSLTNLKHCSHFYKSAMNDIKDSMAALGTKGDKDANEYIAAAANIAEKCEIEFRKSSRTSPLTNLKTKFKNLCTIGLALTFQMGYLHGHVPFYFVLILLLSSNHILANAHKGPISESKPATVNVFEAIAKVLETNPLTNTDFKVLAKLELKNAIANGTSIYDRISLELSKTSNPYTKRCLTGCSANYKDAIDLIKKSLAALDAKGYSDAKKWILGATALSSACEDRFQELVHKNSPIADMKTKFDWRCLRSKRLINSLAKKERLISTAVCIEPSGKDMCISTVEFILENKGLGLPGMTKLAVEKALEDGNKIYNHINVLLRTTSDKYVQENLKSCSEFYQTAIEKMKDSLPALDSKRYADANIWVGAATDWANTCEDMFTEKATVASPLTAMKPEFEKLVGIALALINSIAGN
;
A
#
# COMPACT_ATOMS: atom_id res chain seq x y z
N MET A 1 36.19 -61.95 -7.41
CA MET A 1 37.26 -60.94 -7.26
C MET A 1 36.67 -59.56 -7.53
N GLU A 2 37.23 -58.60 -6.85
CA GLU A 2 36.64 -57.35 -6.35
C GLU A 2 37.19 -56.13 -7.12
N VAL A 3 36.50 -54.98 -7.01
CA VAL A 3 36.94 -53.56 -7.26
C VAL A 3 37.39 -53.18 -8.70
N THR A 4 36.87 -52.13 -9.37
CA THR A 4 36.89 -50.69 -9.00
C THR A 4 36.02 -49.81 -9.92
N SER A 5 35.42 -48.77 -9.32
CA SER A 5 34.94 -47.51 -9.96
C SER A 5 36.14 -46.54 -10.13
N PRO A 6 36.16 -45.52 -11.04
CA PRO A 6 35.43 -44.24 -10.90
C PRO A 6 34.90 -43.66 -12.25
N SER A 7 33.90 -42.77 -12.31
CA SER A 7 34.11 -41.32 -12.21
C SER A 7 32.77 -40.56 -12.10
N LYS A 8 32.65 -39.78 -11.02
CA LYS A 8 31.63 -38.74 -10.80
C LYS A 8 31.90 -37.54 -11.70
N LEU A 9 30.88 -37.04 -12.39
CA LEU A 9 30.82 -35.62 -12.76
C LEU A 9 30.24 -34.84 -11.58
N THR A 10 30.98 -33.85 -11.12
CA THR A 10 30.70 -32.99 -9.98
C THR A 10 29.49 -32.09 -10.23
N VAL A 11 28.45 -32.23 -9.42
CA VAL A 11 27.37 -31.26 -9.26
C VAL A 11 27.81 -30.22 -8.21
N PHE A 12 27.77 -28.94 -8.58
CA PHE A 12 27.97 -27.79 -7.68
C PHE A 12 26.97 -27.83 -6.52
N PRO A 13 27.38 -27.54 -5.26
CA PRO A 13 26.48 -27.58 -4.11
C PRO A 13 25.65 -26.28 -4.06
N GLY A 14 24.33 -26.40 -4.14
CA GLY A 14 23.45 -25.22 -4.05
C GLY A 14 21.94 -25.44 -4.14
N ASN A 15 21.44 -26.68 -4.18
CA ASN A 15 20.00 -26.96 -4.14
C ASN A 15 19.67 -27.88 -2.97
N GLU A 16 19.66 -27.31 -1.77
CA GLU A 16 18.89 -27.90 -0.67
C GLU A 16 17.48 -27.29 -0.74
N VAL A 17 16.48 -28.12 -1.02
CA VAL A 17 15.07 -27.71 -1.03
C VAL A 17 14.71 -27.33 0.40
N VAL A 18 14.72 -26.03 0.73
CA VAL A 18 14.34 -25.56 2.06
C VAL A 18 12.85 -25.86 2.28
N SER A 19 12.55 -26.86 3.11
CA SER A 19 11.16 -27.20 3.43
C SER A 19 10.47 -26.05 4.17
N LEU A 20 9.17 -25.88 3.97
CA LEU A 20 8.34 -24.89 4.66
C LEU A 20 8.45 -25.02 6.20
N LYS A 21 8.59 -26.25 6.69
CA LYS A 21 8.87 -26.57 8.10
C LYS A 21 10.26 -26.07 8.54
N GLY A 22 11.27 -26.20 7.69
CA GLY A 22 12.61 -25.65 7.91
C GLY A 22 12.60 -24.12 8.00
N LEU A 23 11.91 -23.44 7.08
CA LEU A 23 11.75 -21.97 7.12
C LEU A 23 11.02 -21.50 8.39
N THR A 24 9.97 -22.22 8.79
CA THR A 24 9.22 -21.93 10.02
C THR A 24 10.12 -22.06 11.25
N LYS A 25 10.91 -23.13 11.34
CA LYS A 25 11.85 -23.35 12.44
C LYS A 25 12.88 -22.22 12.53
N VAL A 26 13.42 -21.77 11.39
CA VAL A 26 14.37 -20.64 11.34
C VAL A 26 13.72 -19.34 11.81
N ALA A 27 12.48 -19.06 11.37
CA ALA A 27 11.75 -17.87 11.81
C ALA A 27 11.49 -17.87 13.33
N VAL A 28 11.03 -19.00 13.88
CA VAL A 28 10.78 -19.16 15.32
C VAL A 28 12.09 -19.11 16.12
N GLN A 29 13.18 -19.71 15.63
CA GLN A 29 14.50 -19.62 16.27
C GLN A 29 15.00 -18.18 16.35
N ASN A 30 14.81 -17.39 15.29
CA ASN A 30 15.14 -15.96 15.32
C ASN A 30 14.23 -15.20 16.29
N ALA A 31 12.95 -15.58 16.41
CA ALA A 31 12.04 -14.99 17.40
C ALA A 31 12.47 -15.32 18.85
N VAL A 32 12.94 -16.54 19.13
CA VAL A 32 13.52 -16.93 20.44
C VAL A 32 14.71 -16.04 20.78
N LYS A 33 15.59 -15.80 19.79
CA LYS A 33 16.76 -14.95 19.97
C LYS A 33 16.36 -13.51 20.30
N ASP A 34 15.48 -12.93 19.48
CA ASP A 34 15.03 -11.54 19.65
C ASP A 34 14.29 -11.32 20.99
N VAL A 35 13.40 -12.24 21.41
CA VAL A 35 12.69 -12.09 22.70
C VAL A 35 13.62 -12.24 23.90
N THR A 36 14.67 -13.06 23.77
CA THR A 36 15.71 -13.21 24.81
C THR A 36 16.54 -11.93 24.92
N GLU A 37 16.97 -11.36 23.78
CA GLU A 37 17.70 -10.09 23.72
C GLU A 37 16.88 -8.94 24.32
N ILE A 38 15.57 -8.87 24.03
CA ILE A 38 14.68 -7.86 24.62
C ILE A 38 14.58 -8.02 26.13
N HIS A 39 14.37 -9.25 26.61
CA HIS A 39 14.25 -9.50 28.05
C HIS A 39 15.55 -9.15 28.80
N ASP A 40 16.71 -9.44 28.23
CA ASP A 40 17.99 -9.07 28.84
C ASP A 40 18.26 -7.55 28.76
N HIS A 41 17.82 -6.90 27.68
CA HIS A 41 17.85 -5.43 27.59
C HIS A 41 16.95 -4.78 28.66
N ILE A 42 15.78 -5.34 28.93
CA ILE A 42 14.91 -4.87 30.03
C ILE A 42 15.61 -4.98 31.39
N LYS A 43 16.35 -6.08 31.65
CA LYS A 43 17.12 -6.20 32.90
C LYS A 43 18.17 -5.11 33.03
N LEU A 44 18.85 -4.76 31.94
CA LEU A 44 19.82 -3.66 31.92
C LEU A 44 19.14 -2.30 32.16
N LEU A 45 17.97 -2.08 31.55
CA LEU A 45 17.19 -0.85 31.77
C LEU A 45 16.71 -0.74 33.22
N LEU A 46 16.35 -1.86 33.86
CA LEU A 46 15.95 -1.90 35.27
C LEU A 46 17.06 -1.48 36.25
N THR A 47 18.34 -1.64 35.89
CA THR A 47 19.48 -1.21 36.74
C THR A 47 19.93 0.23 36.47
N THR A 48 19.60 0.77 35.29
CA THR A 48 20.07 2.09 34.82
C THR A 48 19.00 3.18 34.90
N THR A 49 17.73 2.81 35.00
CA THR A 49 16.61 3.76 35.06
C THR A 49 16.40 4.30 36.47
N SER A 50 16.52 5.61 36.64
CA SER A 50 16.25 6.31 37.91
C SER A 50 14.80 6.79 38.06
N ASP A 51 14.06 6.91 36.95
CA ASP A 51 12.66 7.36 36.94
C ASP A 51 11.71 6.27 37.47
N LYS A 52 11.00 6.57 38.57
CA LYS A 52 10.15 5.61 39.30
C LYS A 52 8.98 5.06 38.46
N SER A 53 8.40 5.86 37.57
CA SER A 53 7.29 5.46 36.70
C SER A 53 7.76 4.49 35.61
N SER A 54 8.87 4.81 34.96
CA SER A 54 9.53 3.99 33.95
C SER A 54 10.05 2.70 34.56
N LEU A 55 10.59 2.74 35.78
CA LEU A 55 11.02 1.55 36.52
C LEU A 55 9.85 0.59 36.80
N THR A 56 8.67 1.13 37.15
CA THR A 56 7.45 0.33 37.37
C THR A 56 6.99 -0.32 36.08
N ASN A 57 6.96 0.43 34.97
CA ASN A 57 6.58 -0.10 33.67
C ASN A 57 7.57 -1.15 33.16
N LEU A 58 8.88 -0.94 33.35
CA LEU A 58 9.93 -1.91 32.99
C LEU A 58 9.80 -3.22 33.78
N LYS A 59 9.34 -3.18 35.04
CA LYS A 59 9.06 -4.40 35.82
C LYS A 59 7.90 -5.20 35.22
N HIS A 60 6.82 -4.53 34.79
CA HIS A 60 5.72 -5.19 34.08
C HIS A 60 6.17 -5.75 32.73
N CYS A 61 6.93 -4.98 31.96
CA CYS A 61 7.51 -5.43 30.70
C CYS A 61 8.42 -6.65 30.88
N SER A 62 9.23 -6.69 31.94
CA SER A 62 10.07 -7.85 32.25
C SER A 62 9.24 -9.13 32.43
N HIS A 63 8.13 -9.03 33.18
CA HIS A 63 7.21 -10.16 33.35
C HIS A 63 6.56 -10.60 32.03
N PHE A 64 6.08 -9.65 31.21
CA PHE A 64 5.48 -9.97 29.91
C PHE A 64 6.48 -10.61 28.95
N TYR A 65 7.68 -10.05 28.82
CA TYR A 65 8.70 -10.60 27.92
C TYR A 65 9.25 -11.95 28.40
N LYS A 66 9.28 -12.20 29.71
CA LYS A 66 9.57 -13.53 30.25
C LYS A 66 8.51 -14.55 29.85
N SER A 67 7.23 -14.19 29.93
CA SER A 67 6.11 -15.05 29.50
C SER A 67 6.15 -15.29 28.00
N ALA A 68 6.30 -14.24 27.19
CA ALA A 68 6.40 -14.35 25.72
C ALA A 68 7.61 -15.19 25.28
N MET A 69 8.73 -15.11 26.01
CA MET A 69 9.90 -15.96 25.78
C MET A 69 9.60 -17.45 26.03
N ASN A 70 8.85 -17.77 27.09
CA ASN A 70 8.45 -19.15 27.36
C ASN A 70 7.52 -19.68 26.26
N ASP A 71 6.50 -18.91 25.89
CA ASP A 71 5.57 -19.29 24.83
C ASP A 71 6.29 -19.54 23.49
N ILE A 72 7.22 -18.67 23.09
CA ILE A 72 7.98 -18.88 21.85
C ILE A 72 8.90 -20.11 21.94
N LYS A 73 9.49 -20.41 23.10
CA LYS A 73 10.27 -21.65 23.29
C LYS A 73 9.38 -22.89 23.22
N ASP A 74 8.19 -22.84 23.78
CA ASP A 74 7.21 -23.93 23.72
C ASP A 74 6.73 -24.15 22.28
N SER A 75 6.54 -23.08 21.49
CA SER A 75 6.24 -23.18 20.05
C SER A 75 7.34 -23.92 19.28
N MET A 76 8.62 -23.66 19.62
CA MET A 76 9.76 -24.31 18.99
C MET A 76 9.82 -25.81 19.34
N ALA A 77 9.47 -26.17 20.57
CA ALA A 77 9.36 -27.56 21.00
C ALA A 77 8.18 -28.29 20.33
N ALA A 78 7.04 -27.59 20.16
CA ALA A 78 5.84 -28.12 19.51
C ALA A 78 6.08 -28.46 18.02
N LEU A 79 6.81 -27.60 17.29
CA LEU A 79 7.24 -27.85 15.89
C LEU A 79 8.08 -29.13 15.73
N GLY A 80 8.72 -29.60 16.81
CA GLY A 80 9.53 -30.81 16.84
C GLY A 80 8.79 -32.09 17.23
N THR A 81 7.65 -32.02 17.92
CA THR A 81 7.09 -33.19 18.64
C THR A 81 5.55 -33.33 18.66
N LYS A 82 4.76 -32.25 18.54
CA LYS A 82 3.31 -32.27 18.84
C LYS A 82 2.37 -31.70 17.76
N GLY A 83 2.90 -31.20 16.64
CA GLY A 83 2.13 -30.75 15.49
C GLY A 83 2.00 -29.23 15.38
N ASP A 84 1.63 -28.75 14.19
CA ASP A 84 1.73 -27.33 13.79
C ASP A 84 0.66 -26.42 14.41
N LYS A 85 -0.45 -27.00 14.91
CA LYS A 85 -1.56 -26.26 15.53
C LYS A 85 -1.18 -25.67 16.90
N ASP A 86 -0.45 -26.43 17.71
CA ASP A 86 -0.02 -26.00 19.03
C ASP A 86 1.05 -24.90 18.92
N ALA A 87 1.96 -25.03 17.93
CA ALA A 87 2.95 -24.00 17.65
C ALA A 87 2.31 -22.62 17.30
N ASN A 88 1.17 -22.61 16.62
CA ASN A 88 0.45 -21.37 16.28
C ASN A 88 -0.08 -20.64 17.50
N GLU A 89 -0.68 -21.39 18.41
CA GLU A 89 -1.27 -20.83 19.62
C GLU A 89 -0.19 -20.16 20.47
N TYR A 90 0.95 -20.84 20.64
CA TYR A 90 2.10 -20.30 21.36
C TYR A 90 2.73 -19.07 20.69
N ILE A 91 2.88 -19.05 19.36
CA ILE A 91 3.43 -17.88 18.65
C ILE A 91 2.48 -16.67 18.75
N ALA A 92 1.17 -16.91 18.62
CA ALA A 92 0.16 -15.85 18.74
C ALA A 92 0.08 -15.30 20.18
N ALA A 93 0.11 -16.18 21.19
CA ALA A 93 0.13 -15.78 22.60
C ALA A 93 1.32 -14.86 22.91
N ALA A 94 2.52 -15.24 22.45
CA ALA A 94 3.73 -14.46 22.67
C ALA A 94 3.68 -13.06 22.03
N ALA A 95 3.18 -12.96 20.79
CA ALA A 95 3.04 -11.68 20.09
C ALA A 95 2.05 -10.74 20.81
N ASN A 96 0.95 -11.30 21.34
CA ASN A 96 -0.05 -10.55 22.10
C ASN A 96 0.48 -10.11 23.47
N ILE A 97 1.23 -10.96 24.16
CA ILE A 97 1.82 -10.63 25.46
C ILE A 97 2.86 -9.53 25.33
N ALA A 98 3.69 -9.53 24.27
CA ALA A 98 4.66 -8.47 24.02
C ALA A 98 4.01 -7.08 23.80
N GLU A 99 2.78 -7.03 23.29
CA GLU A 99 2.02 -5.77 23.14
C GLU A 99 1.62 -5.16 24.50
N LYS A 100 1.43 -5.98 25.54
CA LYS A 100 1.03 -5.50 26.87
C LYS A 100 2.06 -4.56 27.48
N CYS A 101 3.34 -4.71 27.15
CA CYS A 101 4.39 -3.78 27.61
C CYS A 101 4.18 -2.36 27.06
N GLU A 102 3.84 -2.21 25.78
CA GLU A 102 3.59 -0.89 25.17
C GLU A 102 2.35 -0.22 25.78
N ILE A 103 1.35 -1.02 26.16
CA ILE A 103 0.14 -0.52 26.84
C ILE A 103 0.50 0.07 28.22
N GLU A 104 1.39 -0.55 28.98
CA GLU A 104 1.81 -0.03 30.30
C GLU A 104 2.55 1.32 30.18
N PHE A 105 3.41 1.47 29.16
CA PHE A 105 4.06 2.75 28.88
C PHE A 105 3.06 3.82 28.41
N ARG A 106 2.09 3.46 27.57
CA ARG A 106 1.03 4.38 27.12
C ARG A 106 0.12 4.84 28.26
N LYS A 107 -0.24 3.96 29.21
CA LYS A 107 -1.00 4.34 30.42
C LYS A 107 -0.28 5.40 31.26
N SER A 108 1.04 5.47 31.14
CA SER A 108 1.88 6.45 31.83
C SER A 108 2.23 7.66 30.95
N SER A 109 1.60 7.82 29.78
CA SER A 109 1.89 8.86 28.77
C SER A 109 3.38 8.91 28.36
N ARG A 110 4.05 7.76 28.32
CA ARG A 110 5.47 7.62 27.97
C ARG A 110 5.64 6.70 26.77
N THR A 111 6.72 6.91 26.03
CA THR A 111 7.16 5.99 24.97
C THR A 111 8.00 4.88 25.56
N SER A 112 7.72 3.64 25.16
CA SER A 112 8.53 2.49 25.54
C SER A 112 9.93 2.57 24.90
N PRO A 113 11.01 2.31 25.65
CA PRO A 113 12.34 2.20 25.06
C PRO A 113 12.50 0.94 24.18
N LEU A 114 11.49 0.06 24.15
CA LEU A 114 11.52 -1.24 23.48
C LEU A 114 10.78 -1.25 22.14
N THR A 115 10.10 -0.17 21.75
CA THR A 115 9.17 -0.16 20.59
C THR A 115 9.79 -0.71 19.30
N ASN A 116 11.05 -0.37 19.02
CA ASN A 116 11.76 -0.87 17.83
C ASN A 116 12.10 -2.36 17.92
N LEU A 117 12.59 -2.81 19.09
CA LEU A 117 12.93 -4.22 19.32
C LEU A 117 11.68 -5.10 19.31
N LYS A 118 10.59 -4.62 19.93
CA LYS A 118 9.27 -5.23 19.90
C LYS A 118 8.73 -5.42 18.49
N THR A 119 8.89 -4.42 17.62
CA THR A 119 8.43 -4.49 16.23
C THR A 119 9.17 -5.58 15.45
N LYS A 120 10.48 -5.70 15.64
CA LYS A 120 11.30 -6.77 15.04
C LYS A 120 10.83 -8.16 15.47
N PHE A 121 10.63 -8.35 16.79
CA PHE A 121 10.10 -9.59 17.35
C PHE A 121 8.70 -9.95 16.81
N LYS A 122 7.78 -8.97 16.74
CA LYS A 122 6.41 -9.16 16.22
C LYS A 122 6.40 -9.56 14.73
N ASN A 123 7.31 -8.99 13.93
CA ASN A 123 7.45 -9.36 12.52
C ASN A 123 7.88 -10.83 12.35
N LEU A 124 8.83 -11.30 13.18
CA LEU A 124 9.24 -12.70 13.17
C LEU A 124 8.12 -13.65 13.61
N CYS A 125 7.33 -13.28 14.62
CA CYS A 125 6.13 -14.04 15.02
C CYS A 125 5.09 -14.09 13.90
N THR A 126 4.89 -12.99 13.19
CA THR A 126 3.95 -12.91 12.05
C THR A 126 4.39 -13.80 10.89
N ILE A 127 5.69 -13.81 10.57
CA ILE A 127 6.27 -14.72 9.58
C ILE A 127 6.08 -16.18 10.03
N GLY A 128 6.36 -16.48 11.30
CA GLY A 128 6.14 -17.80 11.88
C GLY A 128 4.70 -18.28 11.69
N LEU A 129 3.72 -17.46 12.07
CA LEU A 129 2.28 -17.74 11.92
C LEU A 129 1.89 -17.94 10.45
N ALA A 130 2.37 -17.10 9.53
CA ALA A 130 2.03 -17.24 8.12
C ALA A 130 2.50 -18.58 7.54
N LEU A 131 3.72 -19.02 7.90
CA LEU A 131 4.32 -20.25 7.41
C LEU A 131 3.67 -21.50 8.02
N THR A 132 3.31 -21.46 9.31
CA THR A 132 2.58 -22.55 9.97
C THR A 132 1.12 -22.66 9.50
N PHE A 133 0.44 -21.55 9.22
CA PHE A 133 -0.89 -21.60 8.59
C PHE A 133 -0.81 -22.28 7.22
N GLN A 134 0.21 -21.98 6.40
CA GLN A 134 0.41 -22.65 5.11
C GLN A 134 0.67 -24.16 5.24
N MET A 135 1.25 -24.63 6.35
CA MET A 135 1.39 -26.07 6.63
C MET A 135 0.05 -26.74 6.99
N GLY A 136 -0.86 -26.02 7.66
CA GLY A 136 -2.21 -26.51 8.00
C GLY A 136 -3.19 -26.66 6.83
N TYR A 137 -2.99 -25.92 5.72
CA TYR A 137 -3.85 -25.99 4.53
C TYR A 137 -3.66 -27.25 3.68
N LEU A 138 -2.63 -28.06 3.93
CA LEU A 138 -2.35 -29.29 3.18
C LEU A 138 -3.19 -30.50 3.64
N HIS A 139 -3.98 -30.41 4.71
CA HIS A 139 -4.68 -31.58 5.29
C HIS A 139 -6.18 -31.42 5.64
N GLY A 140 -6.91 -30.39 5.17
CA GLY A 140 -8.37 -30.41 5.28
C GLY A 140 -9.09 -29.07 5.12
N HIS A 141 -10.21 -29.09 4.41
CA HIS A 141 -11.06 -27.94 4.09
C HIS A 141 -11.87 -27.41 5.29
N VAL A 142 -11.68 -26.13 5.67
CA VAL A 142 -12.71 -25.23 6.23
C VAL A 142 -12.36 -23.77 5.82
N PRO A 143 -13.32 -22.92 5.40
CA PRO A 143 -13.02 -21.66 4.74
C PRO A 143 -12.77 -20.49 5.71
N PHE A 144 -11.93 -19.58 5.24
CA PHE A 144 -11.53 -18.24 5.68
C PHE A 144 -12.55 -17.38 6.47
N TYR A 145 -13.84 -17.72 6.45
CA TYR A 145 -14.93 -16.98 7.09
C TYR A 145 -14.94 -17.07 8.62
N PHE A 146 -14.45 -18.16 9.22
CA PHE A 146 -14.47 -18.31 10.68
C PHE A 146 -13.45 -17.41 11.40
N VAL A 147 -12.34 -17.10 10.73
CA VAL A 147 -11.29 -16.18 11.25
C VAL A 147 -11.78 -14.73 11.20
N LEU A 148 -12.56 -14.36 10.17
CA LEU A 148 -13.15 -13.03 10.08
C LEU A 148 -14.23 -12.81 11.16
N ILE A 149 -15.01 -13.84 11.50
CA ILE A 149 -16.07 -13.77 12.51
C ILE A 149 -15.50 -13.62 13.94
N LEU A 150 -14.40 -14.32 14.28
CA LEU A 150 -13.74 -14.19 15.58
C LEU A 150 -13.01 -12.84 15.76
N LEU A 151 -12.50 -12.26 14.67
CA LEU A 151 -11.89 -10.92 14.66
C LEU A 151 -12.95 -9.80 14.81
N LEU A 152 -14.14 -9.99 14.25
CA LEU A 152 -15.23 -9.01 14.34
C LEU A 152 -15.99 -9.07 15.68
N SER A 153 -16.13 -10.25 16.30
CA SER A 153 -16.79 -10.37 17.62
C SER A 153 -15.98 -9.74 18.77
N SER A 154 -14.67 -9.53 18.58
CA SER A 154 -13.80 -8.88 19.58
C SER A 154 -13.93 -7.35 19.59
N ASN A 155 -14.45 -6.75 18.52
CA ASN A 155 -14.59 -5.29 18.40
C ASN A 155 -15.93 -4.74 18.93
N HIS A 156 -16.94 -5.60 19.16
CA HIS A 156 -18.24 -5.16 19.65
C HIS A 156 -18.29 -4.86 21.16
N ILE A 157 -17.27 -5.25 21.93
CA ILE A 157 -17.24 -4.99 23.38
C ILE A 157 -16.68 -3.60 23.73
N LEU A 158 -16.03 -2.89 22.80
CA LEU A 158 -15.46 -1.55 23.04
C LEU A 158 -16.38 -0.37 22.66
N ALA A 159 -17.53 -0.61 22.04
CA ALA A 159 -18.38 0.48 21.54
C ALA A 159 -19.28 1.17 22.59
N ASN A 160 -19.34 0.68 23.82
CA ASN A 160 -20.23 1.23 24.87
C ASN A 160 -19.47 1.83 26.07
N ALA A 161 -18.52 2.72 25.81
CA ALA A 161 -17.95 3.58 26.86
C ALA A 161 -17.26 4.82 26.28
N HIS A 162 -18.01 5.79 25.74
CA HIS A 162 -17.65 7.21 25.84
C HIS A 162 -18.78 8.11 25.31
N LYS A 163 -19.56 8.68 26.22
CA LYS A 163 -20.21 9.99 26.03
C LYS A 163 -19.58 10.94 27.06
N GLY A 164 -18.88 11.97 26.61
CA GLY A 164 -18.21 12.99 27.41
C GLY A 164 -17.20 13.79 26.58
N PRO A 165 -16.99 15.09 26.87
CA PRO A 165 -16.89 16.13 25.84
C PRO A 165 -15.53 16.20 25.14
N ILE A 166 -15.59 16.66 23.90
CA ILE A 166 -14.50 16.90 22.97
C ILE A 166 -13.52 17.90 23.59
N SER A 167 -12.30 17.43 23.83
CA SER A 167 -11.10 18.21 24.11
C SER A 167 -10.10 17.84 23.01
N GLU A 168 -9.62 18.86 22.31
CA GLU A 168 -8.71 18.80 21.17
C GLU A 168 -7.54 17.84 21.40
N SER A 169 -7.60 16.65 20.80
CA SER A 169 -6.43 15.78 20.69
C SER A 169 -5.62 16.21 19.47
N LYS A 170 -4.55 16.97 19.70
CA LYS A 170 -3.51 17.22 18.69
C LYS A 170 -2.96 15.85 18.23
N PRO A 171 -3.11 15.44 16.96
CA PRO A 171 -2.61 14.14 16.53
C PRO A 171 -1.08 14.18 16.55
N ALA A 172 -0.46 13.11 17.02
CA ALA A 172 0.98 12.90 16.92
C ALA A 172 1.36 12.87 15.44
N THR A 173 1.77 14.02 14.90
CA THR A 173 2.27 14.15 13.54
C THR A 173 3.62 13.46 13.46
N VAL A 174 3.64 12.20 13.03
CA VAL A 174 4.81 11.71 12.27
C VAL A 174 5.00 12.73 11.16
N ASN A 175 6.18 13.36 11.09
CA ASN A 175 6.45 14.38 10.10
C ASN A 175 6.49 13.71 8.72
N VAL A 176 5.33 13.63 8.07
CA VAL A 176 5.12 13.02 6.76
C VAL A 176 6.14 13.57 5.75
N PHE A 177 6.57 14.82 5.91
CA PHE A 177 7.58 15.47 5.08
C PHE A 177 9.01 14.97 5.35
N GLU A 178 9.38 14.71 6.60
CA GLU A 178 10.69 14.10 6.94
C GLU A 178 10.78 12.66 6.40
N ALA A 179 9.70 11.89 6.54
CA ALA A 179 9.59 10.55 5.98
C ALA A 179 9.63 10.57 4.44
N ILE A 180 8.93 11.52 3.81
CA ILE A 180 8.98 11.72 2.35
C ILE A 180 10.37 12.19 1.89
N ALA A 181 11.02 13.12 2.60
CA ALA A 181 12.35 13.64 2.25
C ALA A 181 13.39 12.51 2.26
N LYS A 182 13.43 11.70 3.32
CA LYS A 182 14.30 10.53 3.42
C LYS A 182 14.04 9.49 2.31
N VAL A 183 12.78 9.35 1.89
CA VAL A 183 12.37 8.47 0.79
C VAL A 183 12.77 9.03 -0.58
N LEU A 184 12.64 10.34 -0.79
CA LEU A 184 12.97 11.03 -2.04
C LEU A 184 14.48 11.17 -2.25
N GLU A 185 15.26 11.41 -1.19
CA GLU A 185 16.73 11.44 -1.23
C GLU A 185 17.32 10.10 -1.70
N THR A 186 16.73 8.99 -1.26
CA THR A 186 17.19 7.65 -1.63
C THR A 186 16.66 7.18 -2.97
N ASN A 187 15.62 7.81 -3.52
CA ASN A 187 14.91 7.35 -4.71
C ASN A 187 14.29 8.51 -5.51
N PRO A 188 14.84 8.89 -6.68
CA PRO A 188 14.26 9.95 -7.51
C PRO A 188 12.93 9.52 -8.15
N LEU A 189 11.89 9.70 -7.34
CA LEU A 189 10.47 9.82 -7.55
C LEU A 189 9.82 10.47 -8.79
N THR A 190 10.34 10.53 -10.04
CA THR A 190 9.83 11.51 -11.08
C THR A 190 8.31 11.72 -11.11
N ASN A 191 7.86 12.98 -11.25
CA ASN A 191 6.44 13.35 -11.27
C ASN A 191 5.81 12.86 -12.58
N THR A 192 5.50 11.58 -12.62
CA THR A 192 5.13 10.89 -13.83
C THR A 192 4.05 9.90 -13.45
N ASP A 193 2.89 9.98 -14.10
CA ASP A 193 1.82 9.00 -13.93
C ASP A 193 2.28 7.65 -14.54
N PHE A 194 3.01 6.89 -13.73
CA PHE A 194 3.55 5.60 -14.10
C PHE A 194 2.46 4.63 -14.55
N LYS A 195 1.24 4.75 -13.99
CA LYS A 195 0.11 3.89 -14.35
C LYS A 195 -0.40 4.23 -15.75
N VAL A 196 -0.65 5.50 -16.04
CA VAL A 196 -1.09 5.95 -17.37
C VAL A 196 -0.05 5.64 -18.43
N LEU A 197 1.23 5.93 -18.18
CA LEU A 197 2.29 5.59 -19.13
C LEU A 197 2.43 4.07 -19.31
N ALA A 198 2.35 3.27 -18.25
CA ALA A 198 2.43 1.81 -18.37
C ALA A 198 1.29 1.28 -19.24
N LYS A 199 0.06 1.77 -19.02
CA LYS A 199 -1.10 1.42 -19.85
C LYS A 199 -0.91 1.82 -21.32
N LEU A 200 -0.40 3.03 -21.58
CA LEU A 200 -0.12 3.49 -22.94
C LEU A 200 0.89 2.58 -23.64
N GLU A 201 1.99 2.24 -22.98
CA GLU A 201 3.02 1.36 -23.54
C GLU A 201 2.49 -0.07 -23.79
N LEU A 202 1.64 -0.60 -22.90
CA LEU A 202 0.98 -1.90 -23.10
C LEU A 202 0.00 -1.87 -24.28
N LYS A 203 -0.80 -0.81 -24.42
CA LYS A 203 -1.69 -0.62 -25.58
C LYS A 203 -0.90 -0.53 -26.89
N ASN A 204 0.21 0.20 -26.88
CA ASN A 204 1.12 0.29 -28.02
C ASN A 204 1.78 -1.06 -28.34
N ALA A 205 2.13 -1.86 -27.33
CA ALA A 205 2.63 -3.22 -27.51
C ALA A 205 1.57 -4.13 -28.16
N ILE A 206 0.29 -4.05 -27.75
CA ILE A 206 -0.81 -4.79 -28.39
C ILE A 206 -0.96 -4.40 -29.86
N ALA A 207 -0.98 -3.10 -30.17
CA ALA A 207 -1.10 -2.62 -31.53
C ALA A 207 0.08 -3.08 -32.41
N ASN A 208 1.30 -3.00 -31.88
CA ASN A 208 2.50 -3.45 -32.58
C ASN A 208 2.51 -4.98 -32.77
N GLY A 209 2.11 -5.75 -31.75
CA GLY A 209 1.95 -7.20 -31.84
C GLY A 209 0.91 -7.62 -32.87
N THR A 210 -0.22 -6.90 -32.94
CA THR A 210 -1.26 -7.11 -33.96
C THR A 210 -0.71 -6.85 -35.37
N SER A 211 0.04 -5.76 -35.55
CA SER A 211 0.70 -5.46 -36.83
C SER A 211 1.70 -6.55 -37.24
N ILE A 212 2.43 -7.13 -36.27
CA ILE A 212 3.33 -8.26 -36.52
C ILE A 212 2.54 -9.50 -36.95
N TYR A 213 1.45 -9.82 -36.26
CA TYR A 213 0.57 -10.95 -36.59
C TYR A 213 0.02 -10.83 -38.02
N ASP A 214 -0.43 -9.63 -38.41
CA ASP A 214 -0.92 -9.36 -39.76
C ASP A 214 0.19 -9.50 -40.81
N ARG A 215 1.41 -9.00 -40.49
CA ARG A 215 2.58 -9.16 -41.36
C ARG A 215 2.95 -10.62 -41.54
N ILE A 216 2.95 -11.43 -40.47
CA ILE A 216 3.20 -12.88 -40.54
C ILE A 216 2.17 -13.55 -41.46
N SER A 217 0.88 -13.19 -41.32
CA SER A 217 -0.20 -13.74 -42.15
C SER A 217 -0.01 -13.41 -43.63
N LEU A 218 0.43 -12.19 -43.94
CA LEU A 218 0.80 -11.78 -45.30
C LEU A 218 1.99 -12.59 -45.82
N GLU A 219 3.07 -12.74 -45.05
CA GLU A 219 4.25 -13.50 -45.48
C GLU A 219 3.94 -14.99 -45.66
N LEU A 220 3.06 -15.57 -44.85
CA LEU A 220 2.57 -16.94 -44.99
C LEU A 220 1.86 -17.17 -46.33
N SER A 221 1.14 -16.16 -46.85
CA SER A 221 0.46 -16.25 -48.15
C SER A 221 1.41 -16.22 -49.34
N LYS A 222 2.63 -15.68 -49.17
CA LYS A 222 3.60 -15.45 -50.23
C LYS A 222 4.66 -16.54 -50.33
N THR A 223 4.99 -17.18 -49.21
CA THR A 223 6.11 -18.12 -49.16
C THR A 223 5.72 -19.51 -49.64
N SER A 224 6.50 -20.06 -50.57
CA SER A 224 6.45 -21.46 -50.97
C SER A 224 7.49 -22.32 -50.22
N ASN A 225 8.41 -21.72 -49.47
CA ASN A 225 9.44 -22.44 -48.75
C ASN A 225 8.86 -23.14 -47.51
N PRO A 226 8.98 -24.47 -47.38
CA PRO A 226 8.35 -25.23 -46.29
C PRO A 226 8.93 -24.90 -44.91
N TYR A 227 10.23 -24.62 -44.81
CA TYR A 227 10.87 -24.23 -43.55
C TYR A 227 10.40 -22.83 -43.11
N THR A 228 10.40 -21.87 -44.01
CA THR A 228 9.87 -20.51 -43.73
C THR A 228 8.41 -20.56 -43.33
N LYS A 229 7.59 -21.36 -44.03
CA LYS A 229 6.17 -21.55 -43.70
C LYS A 229 5.98 -22.13 -42.29
N ARG A 230 6.79 -23.12 -41.91
CA ARG A 230 6.79 -23.70 -40.55
C ARG A 230 7.20 -22.68 -39.48
N CYS A 231 8.20 -21.85 -39.76
CA CYS A 231 8.64 -20.78 -38.85
C CYS A 231 7.53 -19.76 -38.63
N LEU A 232 6.98 -19.21 -39.71
CA LEU A 232 5.92 -18.19 -39.65
C LEU A 232 4.65 -18.71 -38.99
N THR A 233 4.28 -19.97 -39.18
CA THR A 233 3.11 -20.58 -38.49
C THR A 233 3.33 -20.59 -36.97
N GLY A 234 4.54 -20.99 -36.52
CA GLY A 234 4.90 -20.92 -35.10
C GLY A 234 4.91 -19.49 -34.56
N CYS A 235 5.47 -18.55 -35.33
CA CYS A 235 5.46 -17.13 -34.96
C CYS A 235 4.03 -16.57 -34.83
N SER A 236 3.11 -16.95 -35.72
CA SER A 236 1.71 -16.52 -35.67
C SER A 236 1.05 -16.93 -34.34
N ALA A 237 1.23 -18.19 -33.94
CA ALA A 237 0.75 -18.68 -32.64
C ALA A 237 1.40 -17.92 -31.47
N ASN A 238 2.73 -17.78 -31.48
CA ASN A 238 3.46 -17.06 -30.43
C ASN A 238 3.00 -15.61 -30.27
N TYR A 239 2.80 -14.87 -31.36
CA TYR A 239 2.38 -13.47 -31.29
C TYR A 239 0.92 -13.33 -30.86
N LYS A 240 0.04 -14.25 -31.24
CA LYS A 240 -1.33 -14.30 -30.73
C LYS A 240 -1.33 -14.47 -29.20
N ASP A 241 -0.58 -15.45 -28.70
CA ASP A 241 -0.46 -15.71 -27.27
C ASP A 241 0.23 -14.54 -26.53
N ALA A 242 1.26 -13.94 -27.13
CA ALA A 242 1.94 -12.77 -26.58
C ALA A 242 0.99 -11.57 -26.42
N ILE A 243 0.15 -11.29 -27.42
CA ILE A 243 -0.87 -10.23 -27.35
C ILE A 243 -1.84 -10.50 -26.20
N ASP A 244 -2.31 -11.75 -26.04
CA ASP A 244 -3.23 -12.11 -24.97
C ASP A 244 -2.58 -12.02 -23.58
N LEU A 245 -1.29 -12.33 -23.45
CA LEU A 245 -0.52 -12.07 -22.23
C LEU A 245 -0.42 -10.57 -21.93
N ILE A 246 -0.21 -9.71 -22.93
CA ILE A 246 -0.19 -8.26 -22.71
C ILE A 246 -1.57 -7.74 -22.29
N LYS A 247 -2.67 -8.27 -22.83
CA LYS A 247 -4.03 -7.96 -22.36
C LYS A 247 -4.24 -8.39 -20.90
N LYS A 248 -3.76 -9.58 -20.51
CA LYS A 248 -3.76 -10.03 -19.11
C LYS A 248 -2.93 -9.11 -18.22
N SER A 249 -1.80 -8.59 -18.72
CA SER A 249 -0.98 -7.61 -18.01
C SER A 249 -1.71 -6.30 -17.75
N LEU A 250 -2.47 -5.78 -18.74
CA LEU A 250 -3.33 -4.60 -18.57
C LEU A 250 -4.38 -4.83 -17.48
N ALA A 251 -5.10 -5.95 -17.53
CA ALA A 251 -6.11 -6.28 -16.52
C ALA A 251 -5.50 -6.43 -15.11
N ALA A 252 -4.34 -7.09 -15.00
CA ALA A 252 -3.62 -7.21 -13.74
C ALA A 252 -3.15 -5.85 -13.21
N LEU A 253 -2.66 -4.96 -14.07
CA LEU A 253 -2.28 -3.60 -13.71
C LEU A 253 -3.48 -2.79 -13.17
N ASP A 254 -4.66 -2.96 -13.76
CA ASP A 254 -5.89 -2.35 -13.27
C ASP A 254 -6.30 -2.85 -11.89
N ALA A 255 -6.14 -4.15 -11.66
CA ALA A 255 -6.36 -4.81 -10.36
C ALA A 255 -5.22 -4.62 -9.35
N LYS A 256 -4.23 -3.76 -9.63
CA LYS A 256 -3.00 -3.56 -8.82
C LYS A 256 -2.16 -4.85 -8.61
N GLY A 257 -2.37 -5.88 -9.42
CA GLY A 257 -1.58 -7.12 -9.46
C GLY A 257 -0.24 -6.93 -10.17
N TYR A 258 0.67 -6.12 -9.62
CA TYR A 258 1.92 -5.76 -10.29
C TYR A 258 2.85 -6.94 -10.56
N SER A 259 2.86 -7.95 -9.69
CA SER A 259 3.67 -9.15 -9.88
C SER A 259 3.21 -9.90 -11.13
N ASP A 260 1.90 -10.14 -11.23
CA ASP A 260 1.28 -10.83 -12.36
C ASP A 260 1.43 -10.03 -13.65
N ALA A 261 1.19 -8.71 -13.60
CA ALA A 261 1.37 -7.84 -14.76
C ALA A 261 2.78 -7.97 -15.36
N LYS A 262 3.82 -7.98 -14.50
CA LYS A 262 5.21 -8.19 -14.93
C LYS A 262 5.48 -9.59 -15.45
N LYS A 263 4.93 -10.62 -14.79
CA LYS A 263 5.04 -12.02 -15.23
C LYS A 263 4.49 -12.19 -16.65
N TRP A 264 3.33 -11.60 -16.95
CA TRP A 264 2.72 -11.68 -18.27
C TRP A 264 3.51 -10.93 -19.34
N ILE A 265 4.08 -9.76 -19.02
CA ILE A 265 5.00 -9.06 -19.92
C ILE A 265 6.22 -9.91 -20.26
N LEU A 266 6.83 -10.55 -19.25
CA LEU A 266 7.98 -11.42 -19.46
C LEU A 266 7.63 -12.64 -20.35
N GLY A 267 6.45 -13.23 -20.12
CA GLY A 267 5.94 -14.31 -20.98
C GLY A 267 5.76 -13.87 -22.43
N ALA A 268 5.20 -12.67 -22.66
CA ALA A 268 5.04 -12.13 -24.01
C ALA A 268 6.39 -11.91 -24.73
N THR A 269 7.41 -11.41 -24.03
CA THR A 269 8.78 -11.24 -24.60
C THR A 269 9.52 -12.55 -24.82
N ALA A 270 9.19 -13.60 -24.05
CA ALA A 270 9.72 -14.94 -24.28
C ALA A 270 9.13 -15.54 -25.56
N LEU A 271 7.82 -15.38 -25.78
CA LEU A 271 7.14 -15.82 -27.00
C LEU A 271 7.62 -15.08 -28.26
N SER A 272 7.85 -13.76 -28.17
CA SER A 272 8.43 -12.99 -29.28
C SER A 272 9.84 -13.46 -29.63
N SER A 273 10.65 -13.83 -28.63
CA SER A 273 12.01 -14.35 -28.83
C SER A 273 12.00 -15.76 -29.41
N ALA A 274 11.10 -16.64 -28.94
CA ALA A 274 10.94 -18.00 -29.49
C ALA A 274 10.57 -18.02 -30.99
N CYS A 275 9.99 -16.93 -31.52
CA CYS A 275 9.82 -16.77 -32.96
C CYS A 275 11.16 -16.58 -33.69
N GLU A 276 12.04 -15.70 -33.19
CA GLU A 276 13.36 -15.46 -33.77
C GLU A 276 14.27 -16.68 -33.65
N ASP A 277 14.25 -17.35 -32.50
CA ASP A 277 15.04 -18.57 -32.26
C ASP A 277 14.71 -19.64 -33.32
N ARG A 278 13.43 -19.83 -33.63
CA ARG A 278 12.98 -20.77 -34.66
C ARG A 278 13.50 -20.43 -36.06
N PHE A 279 13.56 -19.14 -36.39
CA PHE A 279 14.11 -18.67 -37.67
C PHE A 279 15.62 -18.90 -37.74
N GLN A 280 16.33 -18.68 -36.64
CA GLN A 280 17.76 -18.97 -36.55
C GLN A 280 18.07 -20.46 -36.64
N GLU A 281 17.28 -21.31 -35.98
CA GLU A 281 17.46 -22.76 -35.99
C GLU A 281 17.18 -23.40 -37.34
N LEU A 282 16.10 -23.01 -38.03
CA LEU A 282 15.61 -23.70 -39.23
C LEU A 282 16.00 -23.04 -40.55
N VAL A 283 16.32 -21.74 -40.53
CA VAL A 283 16.58 -20.94 -41.74
C VAL A 283 17.92 -20.21 -41.65
N HIS A 284 18.57 -20.19 -40.49
CA HIS A 284 19.86 -19.53 -40.23
C HIS A 284 19.88 -18.05 -40.63
N LYS A 285 18.74 -17.37 -40.47
CA LYS A 285 18.53 -15.95 -40.78
C LYS A 285 17.55 -15.34 -39.78
N ASN A 286 17.62 -14.02 -39.63
CA ASN A 286 16.60 -13.27 -38.89
C ASN A 286 15.23 -13.41 -39.54
N SER A 287 14.17 -13.32 -38.74
CA SER A 287 12.82 -13.33 -39.28
C SER A 287 12.55 -12.07 -40.13
N PRO A 288 11.57 -12.12 -41.06
CA PRO A 288 11.13 -10.93 -41.80
C PRO A 288 10.50 -9.82 -40.94
N ILE A 289 10.37 -10.04 -39.63
CA ILE A 289 9.70 -9.14 -38.68
C ILE A 289 10.63 -8.70 -37.54
N ALA A 290 11.94 -8.95 -37.63
CA ALA A 290 12.90 -8.71 -36.56
C ALA A 290 12.91 -7.25 -36.04
N ASP A 291 12.76 -6.26 -36.93
CA ASP A 291 12.69 -4.85 -36.54
C ASP A 291 11.40 -4.55 -35.76
N MET A 292 10.28 -5.12 -36.20
CA MET A 292 8.99 -4.97 -35.53
C MET A 292 9.00 -5.64 -34.16
N LYS A 293 9.66 -6.80 -34.04
CA LYS A 293 9.91 -7.54 -32.80
C LYS A 293 10.70 -6.69 -31.80
N THR A 294 11.76 -6.03 -32.25
CA THR A 294 12.56 -5.13 -31.39
C THR A 294 11.69 -4.00 -30.83
N LYS A 295 10.83 -3.41 -31.66
CA LYS A 295 9.87 -2.39 -31.19
C LYS A 295 8.85 -2.97 -30.20
N PHE A 296 8.34 -4.18 -30.42
CA PHE A 296 7.42 -4.86 -29.51
C PHE A 296 8.05 -5.08 -28.13
N ASP A 297 9.26 -5.63 -28.10
CA ASP A 297 10.00 -5.90 -26.88
C ASP A 297 10.33 -4.61 -26.13
N TRP A 298 10.72 -3.56 -26.84
CA TRP A 298 10.99 -2.25 -26.24
C TRP A 298 9.76 -1.71 -25.49
N ARG A 299 8.56 -1.80 -26.11
CA ARG A 299 7.29 -1.37 -25.49
C ARG A 299 6.98 -2.21 -24.25
N CYS A 300 7.11 -3.53 -24.37
CA CYS A 300 6.95 -4.47 -23.25
C CYS A 300 7.90 -4.13 -22.08
N LEU A 301 9.20 -3.98 -22.33
CA LEU A 301 10.20 -3.69 -21.29
C LEU A 301 10.07 -2.28 -20.71
N ARG A 302 9.62 -1.29 -21.50
CA ARG A 302 9.28 0.05 -20.99
C ARG A 302 8.10 -0.01 -20.03
N SER A 303 7.02 -0.72 -20.39
CA SER A 303 5.87 -0.91 -19.50
C SER A 303 6.25 -1.61 -18.19
N LYS A 304 7.06 -2.68 -18.24
CA LYS A 304 7.58 -3.37 -17.04
C LYS A 304 8.36 -2.43 -16.10
N ARG A 305 9.19 -1.55 -16.66
CA ARG A 305 9.92 -0.55 -15.86
C ARG A 305 8.98 0.43 -15.17
N LEU A 306 7.97 0.93 -15.89
CA LEU A 306 6.95 1.83 -15.33
C LEU A 306 6.14 1.15 -14.22
N ILE A 307 5.73 -0.11 -14.42
CA ILE A 307 5.02 -0.91 -13.40
C ILE A 307 5.89 -1.14 -12.16
N ASN A 308 7.19 -1.37 -12.31
CA ASN A 308 8.11 -1.46 -11.17
C ASN A 308 8.19 -0.16 -10.38
N SER A 309 8.26 1.00 -11.07
CA SER A 309 8.26 2.31 -10.42
C SER A 309 6.94 2.56 -9.68
N LEU A 310 5.80 2.19 -10.28
CA LEU A 310 4.49 2.29 -9.65
C LEU A 310 4.37 1.40 -8.41
N ALA A 311 4.76 0.12 -8.51
CA ALA A 311 4.74 -0.81 -7.38
C ALA A 311 5.65 -0.32 -6.23
N LYS A 312 6.77 0.30 -6.56
CA LYS A 312 7.67 0.92 -5.57
C LYS A 312 7.01 2.14 -4.93
N LYS A 313 6.38 3.02 -5.70
CA LYS A 313 5.60 4.18 -5.20
C LYS A 313 4.55 3.71 -4.18
N GLU A 314 3.71 2.74 -4.55
CA GLU A 314 2.67 2.23 -3.65
C GLU A 314 3.22 1.49 -2.43
N ARG A 315 4.30 0.71 -2.58
CA ARG A 315 4.94 0.06 -1.44
C ARG A 315 5.43 1.08 -0.42
N LEU A 316 6.10 2.15 -0.87
CA LEU A 316 6.61 3.22 -0.01
C LEU A 316 5.49 3.87 0.80
N ILE A 317 4.36 4.16 0.15
CA ILE A 317 3.14 4.67 0.81
C ILE A 317 2.65 3.69 1.88
N SER A 318 2.57 2.39 1.54
CA SER A 318 1.96 1.37 2.42
C SER A 318 2.82 0.90 3.61
N THR A 319 4.16 0.96 3.53
CA THR A 319 5.04 0.30 4.52
C THR A 319 5.92 1.24 5.34
N ALA A 320 6.08 2.51 4.97
CA ALA A 320 7.13 3.37 5.56
C ALA A 320 6.65 4.70 6.15
N VAL A 321 5.49 5.24 5.74
CA VAL A 321 5.09 6.62 6.09
C VAL A 321 3.80 6.68 6.91
N CYS A 322 2.79 5.88 6.55
CA CYS A 322 1.45 5.97 7.13
C CYS A 322 1.14 4.75 8.02
N ILE A 323 1.69 4.74 9.24
CA ILE A 323 1.66 3.59 10.16
C ILE A 323 0.50 3.67 11.16
N GLU A 324 0.10 4.88 11.56
CA GLU A 324 -0.98 5.08 12.55
C GLU A 324 -2.36 4.78 11.96
N PRO A 325 -3.22 3.95 12.61
CA PRO A 325 -4.56 3.63 12.13
C PRO A 325 -5.46 4.87 12.03
N SER A 326 -5.38 5.79 12.99
CA SER A 326 -6.06 7.08 12.95
C SER A 326 -5.31 8.02 12.00
N GLY A 327 -5.91 8.35 10.86
CA GLY A 327 -5.30 9.24 9.88
C GLY A 327 -4.48 8.54 8.79
N LYS A 328 -4.52 7.20 8.72
CA LYS A 328 -3.87 6.43 7.64
C LYS A 328 -4.29 6.90 6.25
N ASP A 329 -5.59 7.06 6.02
CA ASP A 329 -6.12 7.43 4.71
C ASP A 329 -5.77 8.87 4.32
N MET A 330 -5.80 9.78 5.31
CA MET A 330 -5.35 11.17 5.13
C MET A 330 -3.85 11.23 4.85
N CYS A 331 -3.05 10.45 5.56
CA CYS A 331 -1.61 10.34 5.31
C CYS A 331 -1.33 9.80 3.91
N ILE A 332 -2.00 8.72 3.50
CA ILE A 332 -1.87 8.14 2.16
C ILE A 332 -2.21 9.19 1.10
N SER A 333 -3.36 9.85 1.24
CA SER A 333 -3.81 10.87 0.29
C SER A 333 -2.84 12.05 0.21
N THR A 334 -2.27 12.48 1.35
CA THR A 334 -1.27 13.55 1.41
C THR A 334 0.04 13.13 0.74
N VAL A 335 0.52 11.91 1.00
CA VAL A 335 1.74 11.39 0.36
C VAL A 335 1.55 11.24 -1.14
N GLU A 336 0.41 10.71 -1.57
CA GLU A 336 0.06 10.59 -2.99
C GLU A 336 0.06 11.95 -3.67
N PHE A 337 -0.61 12.93 -3.06
CA PHE A 337 -0.64 14.31 -3.54
C PHE A 337 0.77 14.91 -3.67
N ILE A 338 1.62 14.74 -2.66
CA ILE A 338 3.00 15.25 -2.70
C ILE A 338 3.79 14.58 -3.81
N LEU A 339 3.72 13.26 -3.96
CA LEU A 339 4.46 12.54 -5.00
C LEU A 339 4.02 12.94 -6.41
N GLU A 340 2.74 13.25 -6.60
CA GLU A 340 2.15 13.71 -7.87
C GLU A 340 2.42 15.19 -8.17
N ASN A 341 2.84 15.97 -7.18
CA ASN A 341 3.00 17.42 -7.35
C ASN A 341 4.37 17.93 -6.92
N LYS A 342 5.30 17.04 -6.56
CA LYS A 342 6.64 17.38 -6.06
C LYS A 342 7.43 18.37 -6.93
N GLY A 343 7.14 18.43 -8.24
CA GLY A 343 7.78 19.36 -9.17
C GLY A 343 7.50 20.83 -8.88
N LEU A 344 6.46 21.12 -8.09
CA LEU A 344 6.06 22.47 -7.70
C LEU A 344 6.79 22.99 -6.44
N GLY A 345 7.54 22.13 -5.75
CA GLY A 345 8.07 22.44 -4.41
C GLY A 345 6.96 22.55 -3.36
N LEU A 346 7.34 22.62 -2.08
CA LEU A 346 6.36 22.66 -0.97
C LEU A 346 5.37 23.84 -1.08
N PRO A 347 5.80 25.10 -1.29
CA PRO A 347 4.86 26.22 -1.41
C PRO A 347 3.88 26.06 -2.58
N GLY A 348 4.37 25.60 -3.74
CA GLY A 348 3.53 25.38 -4.92
C GLY A 348 2.51 24.24 -4.72
N MET A 349 2.92 23.16 -4.04
CA MET A 349 2.00 22.08 -3.65
C MET A 349 0.93 22.55 -2.67
N THR A 350 1.29 23.37 -1.67
CA THR A 350 0.32 23.94 -0.73
C THR A 350 -0.73 24.77 -1.43
N LYS A 351 -0.30 25.66 -2.34
CA LYS A 351 -1.22 26.49 -3.13
C LYS A 351 -2.17 25.65 -3.99
N LEU A 352 -1.62 24.65 -4.69
CA LEU A 352 -2.42 23.73 -5.50
C LEU A 352 -3.45 22.95 -4.68
N ALA A 353 -3.12 22.53 -3.46
CA ALA A 353 -4.06 21.82 -2.59
C ALA A 353 -5.26 22.71 -2.21
N VAL A 354 -5.00 23.97 -1.86
CA VAL A 354 -6.05 24.97 -1.59
C VAL A 354 -6.88 25.24 -2.84
N GLU A 355 -6.26 25.40 -4.02
CA GLU A 355 -6.98 25.62 -5.28
C GLU A 355 -7.90 24.45 -5.63
N LYS A 356 -7.47 23.20 -5.40
CA LYS A 356 -8.32 22.02 -5.58
C LYS A 356 -9.48 21.96 -4.59
N ALA A 357 -9.22 22.24 -3.31
CA ALA A 357 -10.28 22.32 -2.30
C ALA A 357 -11.31 23.41 -2.67
N LEU A 358 -10.84 24.56 -3.15
CA LEU A 358 -11.68 25.65 -3.64
C LEU A 358 -12.53 25.22 -4.84
N GLU A 359 -11.97 24.50 -5.81
CA GLU A 359 -12.72 23.97 -6.96
C GLU A 359 -13.86 23.05 -6.49
N ASP A 360 -13.57 22.14 -5.56
CA ASP A 360 -14.55 21.19 -5.05
C ASP A 360 -15.64 21.87 -4.20
N GLY A 361 -15.28 22.85 -3.37
CA GLY A 361 -16.23 23.71 -2.66
C GLY A 361 -17.18 24.45 -3.62
N ASN A 362 -16.66 24.97 -4.74
CA ASN A 362 -17.50 25.60 -5.77
C ASN A 362 -18.45 24.59 -6.43
N LYS A 363 -18.03 23.32 -6.62
CA LYS A 363 -18.94 22.27 -7.15
C LYS A 363 -20.09 22.03 -6.20
N ILE A 364 -19.83 21.93 -4.89
CA ILE A 364 -20.87 21.76 -3.88
C ILE A 364 -21.80 22.97 -3.85
N TYR A 365 -21.26 24.18 -3.81
CA TYR A 365 -22.05 25.42 -3.86
C TYR A 365 -22.97 25.50 -5.10
N ASN A 366 -22.45 25.16 -6.28
CA ASN A 366 -23.23 25.13 -7.50
C ASN A 366 -24.32 24.05 -7.44
N HIS A 367 -24.03 22.89 -6.85
CA HIS A 367 -25.02 21.83 -6.66
C HIS A 367 -26.16 22.27 -5.71
N ILE A 368 -25.83 22.95 -4.61
CA ILE A 368 -26.82 23.55 -3.70
C ILE A 368 -27.75 24.51 -4.47
N ASN A 369 -27.20 25.38 -5.32
CA ASN A 369 -27.99 26.30 -6.13
C ASN A 369 -28.93 25.61 -7.13
N VAL A 370 -28.53 24.46 -7.67
CA VAL A 370 -29.42 23.63 -8.49
C VAL A 370 -30.55 23.06 -7.63
N LEU A 371 -30.21 22.46 -6.48
CA LEU A 371 -31.20 21.86 -5.57
C LEU A 371 -32.22 22.88 -5.04
N LEU A 372 -31.79 24.11 -4.73
CA LEU A 372 -32.66 25.21 -4.30
C LEU A 372 -33.73 25.59 -5.33
N ARG A 373 -33.47 25.36 -6.63
CA ARG A 373 -34.41 25.63 -7.72
C ARG A 373 -35.38 24.47 -7.97
N THR A 374 -34.99 23.25 -7.58
CA THR A 374 -35.74 22.02 -7.90
C THR A 374 -36.50 21.44 -6.72
N THR A 375 -36.09 21.73 -5.49
CA THR A 375 -36.76 21.20 -4.29
C THR A 375 -38.09 21.90 -4.03
N SER A 376 -39.12 21.12 -3.71
CA SER A 376 -40.40 21.61 -3.20
C SER A 376 -40.56 21.40 -1.69
N ASP A 377 -39.61 20.70 -1.05
CA ASP A 377 -39.62 20.49 0.39
C ASP A 377 -39.06 21.72 1.10
N LYS A 378 -39.90 22.38 1.92
CA LYS A 378 -39.54 23.62 2.63
C LYS A 378 -38.40 23.43 3.63
N TYR A 379 -38.36 22.29 4.33
CA TYR A 379 -37.30 21.98 5.30
C TYR A 379 -35.96 21.82 4.56
N VAL A 380 -35.96 21.08 3.46
CA VAL A 380 -34.76 20.94 2.61
C VAL A 380 -34.35 22.29 2.02
N GLN A 381 -35.31 23.11 1.59
CA GLN A 381 -35.05 24.42 1.01
C GLN A 381 -34.39 25.39 2.02
N GLU A 382 -34.91 25.45 3.25
CA GLU A 382 -34.37 26.30 4.32
C GLU A 382 -32.93 25.89 4.68
N ASN A 383 -32.70 24.59 4.87
CA ASN A 383 -31.35 24.08 5.16
C ASN A 383 -30.36 24.32 4.02
N LEU A 384 -30.80 24.15 2.76
CA LEU A 384 -29.95 24.42 1.60
C LEU A 384 -29.58 25.91 1.46
N LYS A 385 -30.44 26.85 1.90
CA LYS A 385 -30.09 28.28 1.93
C LYS A 385 -28.96 28.55 2.92
N SER A 386 -29.06 28.02 4.13
CA SER A 386 -28.00 28.13 5.15
C SER A 386 -26.71 27.47 4.66
N CYS A 387 -26.79 26.27 4.08
CA CYS A 387 -25.64 25.60 3.46
C CYS A 387 -24.99 26.43 2.35
N SER A 388 -25.79 27.11 1.51
CA SER A 388 -25.27 27.99 0.47
C SER A 388 -24.42 29.12 1.06
N GLU A 389 -24.87 29.74 2.16
CA GLU A 389 -24.14 30.81 2.85
C GLU A 389 -22.84 30.29 3.49
N PHE A 390 -22.88 29.10 4.12
CA PHE A 390 -21.71 28.44 4.69
C PHE A 390 -20.65 28.10 3.63
N TYR A 391 -21.04 27.48 2.53
CA TYR A 391 -20.11 27.15 1.44
C TYR A 391 -19.58 28.40 0.73
N GLN A 392 -20.40 29.43 0.55
CA GLN A 392 -19.93 30.71 0.01
C GLN A 392 -18.85 31.33 0.92
N THR A 393 -19.09 31.36 2.23
CA THR A 393 -18.12 31.85 3.21
C THR A 393 -16.83 31.03 3.17
N ALA A 394 -16.93 29.71 3.11
CA ALA A 394 -15.78 28.81 2.97
C ALA A 394 -14.96 29.11 1.70
N ILE A 395 -15.63 29.30 0.57
CA ILE A 395 -15.02 29.65 -0.72
C ILE A 395 -14.27 30.98 -0.63
N GLU A 396 -14.89 32.01 -0.03
CA GLU A 396 -14.26 33.32 0.16
C GLU A 396 -13.00 33.21 1.04
N LYS A 397 -13.07 32.46 2.14
CA LYS A 397 -11.93 32.27 3.05
C LYS A 397 -10.80 31.46 2.43
N MET A 398 -11.12 30.43 1.67
CA MET A 398 -10.11 29.70 0.89
C MET A 398 -9.46 30.61 -0.18
N LYS A 399 -10.22 31.48 -0.85
CA LYS A 399 -9.65 32.48 -1.78
C LYS A 399 -8.71 33.45 -1.07
N ASP A 400 -9.10 33.96 0.10
CA ASP A 400 -8.26 34.85 0.92
C ASP A 400 -6.96 34.16 1.38
N SER A 401 -7.00 32.83 1.57
CA SER A 401 -5.83 32.07 1.99
C SER A 401 -4.71 32.03 0.94
N LEU A 402 -5.03 32.08 -0.36
CA LEU A 402 -4.04 32.05 -1.43
C LEU A 402 -3.04 33.22 -1.38
N PRO A 403 -3.47 34.50 -1.34
CA PRO A 403 -2.54 35.62 -1.16
C PRO A 403 -1.88 35.63 0.23
N ALA A 404 -2.51 35.06 1.27
CA ALA A 404 -1.85 34.87 2.55
C ALA A 404 -0.69 33.87 2.47
N LEU A 405 -0.84 32.77 1.72
CA LEU A 405 0.25 31.83 1.44
C LEU A 405 1.40 32.50 0.69
N ASP A 406 1.09 33.29 -0.34
CA ASP A 406 2.09 34.05 -1.10
C ASP A 406 2.85 35.05 -0.21
N SER A 407 2.16 35.61 0.80
CA SER A 407 2.70 36.55 1.79
C SER A 407 3.28 35.86 3.04
N LYS A 408 3.38 34.53 3.06
CA LYS A 408 3.84 33.71 4.20
C LYS A 408 3.03 33.91 5.50
N ARG A 409 1.80 34.40 5.42
CA ARG A 409 0.86 34.48 6.54
C ARG A 409 0.20 33.12 6.76
N TYR A 410 1.00 32.13 7.12
CA TYR A 410 0.56 30.73 7.20
C TYR A 410 -0.46 30.49 8.32
N ALA A 411 -0.38 31.24 9.43
CA ALA A 411 -1.38 31.17 10.49
C ALA A 411 -2.77 31.60 9.98
N ASP A 412 -2.85 32.74 9.27
CA ASP A 412 -4.08 33.22 8.65
C ASP A 412 -4.63 32.18 7.65
N ALA A 413 -3.76 31.68 6.75
CA ALA A 413 -4.15 30.68 5.77
C ALA A 413 -4.65 29.37 6.43
N ASN A 414 -4.01 28.93 7.51
CA ASN A 414 -4.41 27.75 8.27
C ASN A 414 -5.81 27.92 8.88
N ILE A 415 -6.06 29.06 9.52
CA ILE A 415 -7.36 29.38 10.13
C ILE A 415 -8.45 29.42 9.05
N TRP A 416 -8.20 30.12 7.94
CA TRP A 416 -9.20 30.30 6.89
C TRP A 416 -9.51 29.02 6.13
N VAL A 417 -8.50 28.18 5.86
CA VAL A 417 -8.71 26.86 5.25
C VAL A 417 -9.34 25.89 6.26
N GLY A 418 -8.96 25.96 7.54
CA GLY A 418 -9.48 25.09 8.60
C GLY A 418 -10.97 25.25 8.82
N ALA A 419 -11.43 26.50 8.82
CA ALA A 419 -12.85 26.81 8.99
C ALA A 419 -13.73 26.28 7.84
N ALA A 420 -13.16 25.97 6.66
CA ALA A 420 -13.87 25.34 5.55
C ALA A 420 -14.51 24.00 5.93
N THR A 421 -13.83 23.20 6.76
CA THR A 421 -14.35 21.93 7.28
C THR A 421 -15.50 22.17 8.25
N ASP A 422 -15.40 23.18 9.11
CA ASP A 422 -16.43 23.50 10.11
C ASP A 422 -17.73 23.96 9.44
N TRP A 423 -17.63 24.79 8.38
CA TRP A 423 -18.79 25.21 7.60
C TRP A 423 -19.45 24.04 6.84
N ALA A 424 -18.66 23.10 6.30
CA ALA A 424 -19.19 21.89 5.67
C ALA A 424 -19.88 20.95 6.68
N ASN A 425 -19.33 20.80 7.88
CA ASN A 425 -19.94 20.04 8.97
C ASN A 425 -21.25 20.68 9.44
N THR A 426 -21.22 22.00 9.69
CA THR A 426 -22.40 22.76 10.12
C THR A 426 -23.53 22.60 9.11
N CYS A 427 -23.24 22.64 7.81
CA CYS A 427 -24.22 22.39 6.77
C CYS A 427 -24.86 21.00 6.86
N GLU A 428 -24.09 19.93 7.08
CA GLU A 428 -24.64 18.58 7.25
C GLU A 428 -25.48 18.46 8.52
N ASP A 429 -25.04 19.08 9.62
CA ASP A 429 -25.73 19.02 10.91
C ASP A 429 -27.14 19.62 10.84
N MET A 430 -27.37 20.60 9.95
CA MET A 430 -28.71 21.17 9.70
C MET A 430 -29.75 20.12 9.26
N PHE A 431 -29.31 19.04 8.61
CA PHE A 431 -30.20 17.96 8.15
C PHE A 431 -30.44 16.88 9.21
N THR A 432 -29.78 16.95 10.37
CA THR A 432 -29.90 15.92 11.41
C THR A 432 -31.15 16.06 12.28
N GLU A 433 -31.77 17.25 12.31
CA GLU A 433 -32.97 17.51 13.12
C GLU A 433 -34.17 16.66 12.72
N LYS A 434 -34.27 16.33 11.42
CA LYS A 434 -35.34 15.48 10.89
C LYS A 434 -34.74 14.16 10.40
N ALA A 435 -34.70 13.17 11.28
CA ALA A 435 -34.12 11.84 11.03
C ALA A 435 -34.61 11.08 9.77
N THR A 436 -35.69 11.54 9.13
CA THR A 436 -36.25 10.96 7.89
C THR A 436 -35.73 11.61 6.61
N VAL A 437 -34.95 12.70 6.70
CA VAL A 437 -34.43 13.46 5.55
C VAL A 437 -32.90 13.44 5.61
N ALA A 438 -32.27 12.65 4.74
CA ALA A 438 -30.82 12.68 4.57
C ALA A 438 -30.38 13.96 3.85
N SER A 439 -29.19 14.48 4.17
CA SER A 439 -28.60 15.59 3.42
C SER A 439 -28.37 15.17 1.96
N PRO A 440 -28.80 15.98 0.98
CA PRO A 440 -28.49 15.73 -0.43
C PRO A 440 -27.01 15.96 -0.77
N LEU A 441 -26.20 16.46 0.18
CA LEU A 441 -24.80 16.84 -0.01
C LEU A 441 -23.82 15.82 0.57
N THR A 442 -24.28 14.88 1.40
CA THR A 442 -23.43 13.92 2.14
C THR A 442 -22.44 13.17 1.25
N ALA A 443 -22.82 12.84 0.02
CA ALA A 443 -21.96 12.11 -0.92
C ALA A 443 -20.81 12.95 -1.50
N MET A 444 -20.91 14.28 -1.47
CA MET A 444 -19.92 15.20 -2.05
C MET A 444 -18.87 15.63 -1.02
N LYS A 445 -19.23 15.67 0.27
CA LYS A 445 -18.39 16.12 1.38
C LYS A 445 -17.03 15.40 1.53
N PRO A 446 -16.91 14.07 1.34
CA PRO A 446 -15.65 13.38 1.62
C PRO A 446 -14.47 13.85 0.76
N GLU A 447 -14.69 14.19 -0.52
CA GLU A 447 -13.62 14.67 -1.39
C GLU A 447 -13.15 16.07 -0.97
N PHE A 448 -14.09 16.96 -0.67
CA PHE A 448 -13.82 18.30 -0.16
C PHE A 448 -13.00 18.25 1.13
N GLU A 449 -13.44 17.48 2.12
CA GLU A 449 -12.73 17.33 3.41
C GLU A 449 -11.34 16.75 3.24
N LYS A 450 -11.18 15.78 2.33
CA LYS A 450 -9.87 15.20 2.00
C LYS A 450 -8.93 16.28 1.45
N LEU A 451 -9.39 17.11 0.52
CA LEU A 451 -8.58 18.18 -0.08
C LEU A 451 -8.24 19.28 0.93
N VAL A 452 -9.19 19.69 1.78
CA VAL A 452 -8.96 20.64 2.87
C VAL A 452 -7.93 20.07 3.86
N GLY A 453 -8.05 18.80 4.25
CA GLY A 453 -7.10 18.13 5.13
C GLY A 453 -5.68 18.06 4.57
N ILE A 454 -5.53 17.75 3.27
CA ILE A 454 -4.23 17.78 2.57
C ILE A 454 -3.64 19.19 2.59
N ALA A 455 -4.46 20.22 2.29
CA ALA A 455 -4.03 21.60 2.32
C ALA A 455 -3.53 22.02 3.71
N LEU A 456 -4.26 21.70 4.78
CA LEU A 456 -3.86 22.00 6.16
C LEU A 456 -2.55 21.30 6.56
N ALA A 457 -2.38 20.03 6.17
CA ALA A 457 -1.14 19.30 6.42
C ALA A 457 0.06 19.99 5.77
N LEU A 458 -0.10 20.46 4.53
CA LEU A 458 0.93 21.18 3.79
C LEU A 458 1.20 22.59 4.37
N ILE A 459 0.16 23.33 4.76
CA ILE A 459 0.29 24.65 5.42
C ILE A 459 1.08 24.52 6.72
N ASN A 460 0.73 23.55 7.57
CA ASN A 460 1.43 23.29 8.82
C ASN A 460 2.92 22.96 8.59
N SER A 461 3.23 22.23 7.52
CA SER A 461 4.61 21.90 7.19
C SER A 461 5.43 23.10 6.73
N ILE A 462 4.87 23.99 5.91
CA ILE A 462 5.59 25.18 5.47
C ILE A 462 5.65 26.29 6.54
N ALA A 463 4.77 26.20 7.56
CA ALA A 463 4.81 27.09 8.72
C ALA A 463 5.87 26.70 9.76
N GLY A 464 6.25 25.41 9.80
CA GLY A 464 7.30 24.89 10.69
C GLY A 464 8.72 24.92 10.13
N ASN A 465 8.88 25.33 8.86
CA ASN A 465 10.15 25.58 8.18
C ASN A 465 10.39 27.09 8.10
#